data_AF-A0A1F7JUW2-F1
#
_entry.id   AF-A0A1F7JUW2-F1
#
_cell.length_a   1.000
_cell.length_b   1.000
_cell.length_c   1.000
_cell.angle_alpha   90.00
_cell.angle_beta   90.00
_cell.angle_gamma   90.00
#
_symmetry.space_group_name_H-M   'P 1'
#
loop_
_entity.id
_entity.type
_entity.pdbx_description
1 polymer ?
#
loop_
_entity_poly.entity_id
_entity_poly.type
_entity_poly.pdbx_seq_one_letter_code
_entity_poly.pdbx_strand_id
1 'polypeptide(L)'
;MKNQAGQVLLIVILLSTVLLTVGLSLIDITALDNKVTKIQEDASKARAAAEAGIEAALNDVSAESIDIGQILADSTISGTTTIELIEENAFTTPIISKDGQFTFYLTGYNPQTKTITAGTVDDDMTIERVLPTSAGYCSGDQAFAVEVTFISASTGVVGRYMIDECPLIEGSTDEYAFGAIIPTSSISPEPNVMIMRVIAPSNDFDGARLRITNSTEGAQWPAQGRTIIATAQAGASKVTKKIKLFQSFPQFPAEFFVTSN
;
A
#
# COMPACT_ATOMS: atom_id res chain seq x y z
N MET A 1 -53.73 35.66 -55.03
CA MET A 1 -52.32 35.21 -54.87
C MET A 1 -51.59 35.97 -53.73
N LYS A 2 -52.21 36.18 -52.55
CA LYS A 2 -51.59 36.90 -51.40
C LYS A 2 -51.00 35.98 -50.31
N ASN A 3 -51.14 34.67 -50.45
CA ASN A 3 -50.71 33.69 -49.42
C ASN A 3 -49.25 33.22 -49.56
N GLN A 4 -48.53 33.65 -50.61
CA GLN A 4 -47.14 33.23 -50.87
C GLN A 4 -46.11 34.09 -50.13
N ALA A 5 -46.38 35.39 -49.92
CA ALA A 5 -45.44 36.30 -49.25
C ALA A 5 -45.24 35.99 -47.75
N GLY A 6 -46.30 35.54 -47.06
CA GLY A 6 -46.22 35.12 -45.66
C GLY A 6 -45.45 33.79 -45.47
N GLN A 7 -45.55 32.88 -46.45
CA GLN A 7 -44.82 31.60 -46.43
C GLN A 7 -43.32 31.80 -46.65
N VAL A 8 -42.92 32.71 -47.56
CA VAL A 8 -41.51 33.01 -47.82
C VAL A 8 -40.83 33.62 -46.58
N LEU A 9 -41.50 34.54 -45.88
CA LEU A 9 -40.95 35.12 -44.64
C LEU A 9 -40.72 34.05 -43.57
N LEU A 10 -41.66 33.12 -43.43
CA LEU A 10 -41.59 32.03 -42.45
C LEU A 10 -40.43 31.07 -42.77
N ILE A 11 -40.21 30.75 -44.05
CA ILE A 11 -39.08 29.91 -44.49
C ILE A 11 -37.74 30.60 -44.20
N VAL A 12 -37.63 31.90 -44.45
CA VAL A 12 -36.39 32.66 -44.20
C VAL A 12 -36.08 32.72 -42.70
N ILE A 13 -37.09 32.94 -41.86
CA ILE A 13 -36.92 32.95 -40.39
C ILE A 13 -36.52 31.55 -39.91
N LEU A 14 -37.21 30.51 -40.38
CA LEU A 14 -36.88 29.12 -40.02
C LEU A 14 -35.45 28.76 -40.44
N LEU A 15 -35.03 29.17 -41.64
CA LEU A 15 -33.67 28.93 -42.12
C LEU A 15 -32.63 29.69 -41.26
N SER A 16 -32.92 30.94 -40.91
CA SER A 16 -32.07 31.77 -40.06
C SER A 16 -31.92 31.17 -38.65
N THR A 17 -33.01 30.70 -38.04
CA THR A 17 -32.96 30.08 -36.71
C THR A 17 -32.20 28.76 -36.72
N VAL A 18 -32.34 27.94 -37.77
CA VAL A 18 -31.57 26.70 -37.92
C VAL A 18 -30.07 27.01 -38.05
N LEU A 19 -29.70 27.97 -38.90
CA LEU A 19 -28.28 28.37 -39.06
C LEU A 19 -27.68 28.90 -37.77
N LEU A 20 -28.43 29.72 -37.02
CA LEU A 20 -27.99 30.24 -35.73
C LEU A 20 -27.82 29.13 -34.69
N THR A 21 -28.77 28.19 -34.64
CA THR A 21 -28.73 27.05 -33.70
C THR A 21 -27.54 26.13 -33.99
N VAL A 22 -27.28 25.84 -35.27
CA VAL A 22 -26.10 25.07 -35.68
C VAL A 22 -24.80 25.81 -35.34
N GLY A 23 -24.75 27.12 -35.59
CA GLY A 23 -23.58 27.95 -35.24
C GLY A 23 -23.27 27.95 -33.75
N LEU A 24 -24.29 28.15 -32.91
CA LEU A 24 -24.15 28.09 -31.45
C LEU A 24 -23.71 26.70 -30.98
N SER A 25 -24.33 25.64 -31.49
CA SER A 25 -24.01 24.26 -31.13
C SER A 25 -22.54 23.91 -31.42
N LEU A 26 -22.01 24.32 -32.58
CA LEU A 26 -20.61 24.10 -32.94
C LEU A 26 -19.64 24.85 -32.01
N ILE A 27 -19.98 26.08 -31.63
CA ILE A 27 -19.17 26.87 -30.71
C ILE A 27 -19.14 26.20 -29.32
N ASP A 28 -20.30 25.75 -28.83
CA ASP A 28 -20.41 25.12 -27.51
C ASP A 28 -19.65 23.79 -27.45
N ILE A 29 -19.77 22.94 -28.49
CA ILE A 29 -19.01 21.68 -28.58
C ILE A 29 -17.50 21.98 -28.62
N THR A 30 -17.07 22.93 -29.43
CA THR A 30 -15.64 23.27 -29.56
C THR A 30 -15.08 23.86 -28.25
N ALA A 31 -15.85 24.69 -27.56
CA ALA A 31 -15.46 25.25 -26.27
C ALA A 31 -15.37 24.16 -25.19
N LEU A 32 -16.31 23.21 -25.20
CA LEU A 32 -16.31 22.07 -24.30
C LEU A 32 -15.10 21.16 -24.55
N ASP A 33 -14.82 20.80 -25.80
CA ASP A 33 -13.69 19.93 -26.16
C ASP A 33 -12.35 20.54 -25.75
N ASN A 34 -12.17 21.85 -25.97
CA ASN A 34 -10.97 22.56 -25.52
C ASN A 34 -10.84 22.55 -23.99
N LYS A 35 -11.95 22.74 -23.26
CA LYS A 35 -11.95 22.70 -21.80
C LYS A 35 -11.62 21.30 -21.28
N VAL A 36 -12.20 20.26 -21.88
CA VAL A 36 -11.93 18.86 -21.52
C VAL A 36 -10.47 18.52 -21.80
N THR A 37 -9.94 18.91 -22.95
CA THR A 37 -8.54 18.69 -23.32
C THR A 37 -7.59 19.35 -22.31
N LYS A 38 -7.85 20.60 -21.93
CA LYS A 38 -7.05 21.30 -20.91
C LYS A 38 -7.10 20.62 -19.55
N ILE A 39 -8.27 20.15 -19.12
CA ILE A 39 -8.40 19.42 -17.86
C ILE A 39 -7.63 18.10 -17.91
N GLN A 40 -7.66 17.39 -19.04
CA GLN A 40 -6.89 16.15 -19.22
C GLN A 40 -5.37 16.40 -19.19
N GLU A 41 -4.91 17.46 -19.85
CA GLU A 41 -3.52 17.88 -19.82
C GLU A 41 -3.07 18.26 -18.40
N ASP A 42 -3.84 19.11 -17.71
CA ASP A 42 -3.59 19.50 -16.31
C ASP A 42 -3.60 18.27 -15.38
N ALA A 43 -4.52 17.32 -15.59
CA ALA A 43 -4.56 16.07 -14.83
C ALA A 43 -3.32 15.19 -15.04
N SER A 44 -2.81 15.12 -16.27
CA SER A 44 -1.60 14.38 -16.60
C SER A 44 -0.37 15.03 -15.95
N LYS A 45 -0.26 16.36 -16.02
CA LYS A 45 0.81 17.12 -15.36
C LYS A 45 0.79 16.96 -13.85
N ALA A 46 -0.38 17.11 -13.21
CA ALA A 46 -0.54 16.91 -11.77
C ALA A 46 -0.14 15.49 -11.34
N ARG A 47 -0.45 14.47 -12.16
CA ARG A 47 -0.02 13.10 -11.88
C ARG A 47 1.49 12.94 -11.97
N ALA A 48 2.11 13.40 -13.06
CA ALA A 48 3.56 13.32 -13.24
C ALA A 48 4.30 14.07 -12.11
N ALA A 49 3.77 15.21 -11.69
CA ALA A 49 4.30 15.97 -10.56
C ALA A 49 4.21 15.21 -9.23
N ALA A 50 3.08 14.54 -8.96
CA ALA A 50 2.95 13.69 -7.78
C ALA A 50 3.89 12.47 -7.82
N GLU A 51 4.08 11.85 -9.00
CA GLU A 51 5.03 10.74 -9.19
C GLU A 51 6.49 11.20 -8.93
N ALA A 52 6.89 12.36 -9.46
CA ALA A 52 8.19 12.97 -9.18
C ALA A 52 8.37 13.31 -7.69
N GLY A 53 7.30 13.78 -7.04
CA GLY A 53 7.29 14.01 -5.60
C GLY A 53 7.53 12.73 -4.78
N ILE A 54 6.96 11.59 -5.21
CA ILE A 54 7.22 10.28 -4.59
C ILE A 54 8.66 9.85 -4.83
N GLU A 55 9.18 10.00 -6.04
CA GLU A 55 10.56 9.64 -6.37
C GLU A 55 11.57 10.45 -5.54
N ALA A 56 11.35 11.75 -5.40
CA ALA A 56 12.16 12.60 -4.52
C ALA A 56 12.11 12.12 -3.06
N ALA A 57 10.93 11.73 -2.56
CA ALA A 57 10.74 11.21 -1.20
C ALA A 57 11.36 9.81 -0.99
N LEU A 58 11.48 9.01 -2.05
CA LEU A 58 12.21 7.74 -1.99
C LEU A 58 13.73 7.97 -1.91
N ASN A 59 14.23 9.02 -2.56
CA ASN A 59 15.65 9.38 -2.57
C ASN A 59 16.08 10.13 -1.30
N ASP A 60 15.21 10.96 -0.71
CA ASP A 60 15.47 11.65 0.55
C ASP A 60 14.82 10.92 1.73
N VAL A 61 15.62 10.05 2.37
CA VAL A 61 15.18 9.23 3.50
C VAL A 61 14.99 10.06 4.79
N SER A 62 15.42 11.33 4.81
CA SER A 62 15.33 12.22 5.97
C SER A 62 14.22 13.26 5.89
N ALA A 63 13.66 13.51 4.71
CA ALA A 63 12.61 14.50 4.55
C ALA A 63 11.28 14.03 5.15
N GLU A 64 10.70 14.82 6.05
CA GLU A 64 9.31 14.61 6.51
C GLU A 64 8.29 15.11 5.48
N SER A 65 8.68 16.13 4.71
CA SER A 65 7.88 16.74 3.67
C SER A 65 8.75 17.30 2.55
N ILE A 66 8.27 17.23 1.32
CA ILE A 66 8.94 17.76 0.13
C ILE A 66 7.96 18.62 -0.66
N ASP A 67 8.38 19.82 -1.03
CA ASP A 67 7.61 20.73 -1.89
C ASP A 67 7.83 20.37 -3.37
N ILE A 68 6.74 19.96 -4.03
CA ILE A 68 6.75 19.54 -5.44
C ILE A 68 7.02 20.73 -6.38
N GLY A 69 6.57 21.93 -6.01
CA GLY A 69 6.81 23.15 -6.79
C GLY A 69 8.28 23.53 -6.83
N GLN A 70 9.04 23.23 -5.76
CA GLN A 70 10.48 23.47 -5.72
C GLN A 70 11.27 22.45 -6.56
N ILE A 71 10.84 21.18 -6.60
CA ILE A 71 11.49 20.14 -7.41
C ILE A 71 11.37 20.45 -8.91
N LEU A 72 10.18 20.84 -9.34
CA LEU A 72 9.87 21.00 -10.77
C LEU A 72 10.26 22.38 -11.32
N ALA A 73 10.54 23.35 -10.44
CA ALA A 73 10.81 24.75 -10.79
C ALA A 73 9.73 25.37 -11.72
N ASP A 74 8.48 24.89 -11.62
CA ASP A 74 7.36 25.32 -12.44
C ASP A 74 6.29 25.98 -11.58
N SER A 75 6.09 27.28 -11.77
CA SER A 75 5.09 28.09 -11.06
C SER A 75 3.63 27.67 -11.32
N THR A 76 3.38 26.84 -12.34
CA THR A 76 2.04 26.33 -12.69
C THR A 76 1.70 25.02 -11.99
N ILE A 77 2.66 24.43 -11.27
CA ILE A 77 2.52 23.20 -10.51
C ILE A 77 2.86 23.47 -9.05
N SER A 78 2.00 23.02 -8.14
CA SER A 78 2.23 23.13 -6.70
C SER A 78 1.83 21.84 -6.02
N GLY A 79 2.37 21.57 -4.85
CA GLY A 79 2.03 20.34 -4.15
C GLY A 79 3.02 20.00 -3.05
N THR A 80 2.65 19.02 -2.26
CA THR A 80 3.47 18.53 -1.16
C THR A 80 3.47 17.01 -1.16
N THR A 81 4.63 16.45 -0.90
CA THR A 81 4.78 15.03 -0.55
C THR A 81 5.05 14.92 0.93
N THR A 82 4.25 14.15 1.66
CA THR A 82 4.49 13.86 3.09
C THR A 82 4.95 12.41 3.25
N ILE A 83 5.86 12.20 4.19
CA ILE A 83 6.31 10.86 4.59
C ILE A 83 5.79 10.57 6.00
N GLU A 84 4.99 9.52 6.12
CA GLU A 84 4.36 9.11 7.37
C GLU A 84 4.90 7.73 7.79
N LEU A 85 5.40 7.66 9.03
CA LEU A 85 5.66 6.42 9.74
C LEU A 85 4.48 6.19 10.67
N ILE A 86 3.66 5.19 10.37
CA ILE A 86 2.42 4.94 11.09
C ILE A 86 2.67 3.79 12.06
N GLU A 87 2.51 4.08 13.34
CA GLU A 87 2.50 3.09 14.43
C GLU A 87 1.04 2.69 14.69
N GLU A 88 0.77 1.39 14.62
CA GLU A 88 -0.58 0.83 14.80
C GLU A 88 -0.51 -0.37 15.74
N ASN A 89 -1.59 -0.63 16.45
CA ASN A 89 -1.68 -1.82 17.30
C ASN A 89 -1.80 -3.12 16.50
N ALA A 90 -2.16 -3.04 15.21
CA ALA A 90 -2.26 -4.20 14.35
C ALA A 90 -1.64 -3.90 12.98
N PHE A 91 -0.94 -4.87 12.42
CA PHE A 91 -0.41 -4.79 11.08
C PHE A 91 -0.89 -5.99 10.28
N THR A 92 -1.35 -5.76 9.05
CA THR A 92 -1.72 -6.82 8.13
C THR A 92 -0.68 -6.94 7.03
N THR A 93 -0.11 -8.12 6.86
CA THR A 93 0.92 -8.37 5.84
C THR A 93 0.36 -8.17 4.43
N PRO A 94 1.22 -7.93 3.44
CA PRO A 94 0.89 -8.25 2.05
C PRO A 94 0.56 -9.74 1.89
N ILE A 95 0.11 -10.13 0.69
CA ILE A 95 -0.07 -11.55 0.37
C ILE A 95 1.33 -12.18 0.30
N ILE A 96 1.54 -13.23 1.09
CA ILE A 96 2.76 -14.03 1.13
C ILE A 96 2.49 -15.31 0.34
N SER A 97 3.20 -15.52 -0.76
CA SER A 97 3.09 -16.72 -1.59
C SER A 97 3.63 -17.96 -0.87
N LYS A 98 3.44 -19.14 -1.47
CA LYS A 98 4.09 -20.38 -1.03
C LYS A 98 5.61 -20.17 -0.92
N ASP A 99 6.18 -20.63 0.21
CA ASP A 99 7.59 -20.47 0.58
C ASP A 99 8.07 -19.02 0.67
N GLY A 100 7.16 -18.06 0.52
CA GLY A 100 7.41 -16.65 0.71
C GLY A 100 7.62 -16.34 2.19
N GLN A 101 8.29 -15.22 2.44
CA GLN A 101 8.50 -14.73 3.79
C GLN A 101 8.24 -13.24 3.92
N PHE A 102 7.96 -12.84 5.16
CA PHE A 102 7.78 -11.47 5.55
C PHE A 102 8.56 -11.17 6.82
N THR A 103 9.33 -10.10 6.80
CA THR A 103 10.10 -9.57 7.93
C THR A 103 9.27 -8.53 8.66
N PHE A 104 9.00 -8.78 9.93
CA PHE A 104 8.30 -7.92 10.85
C PHE A 104 9.28 -7.38 11.91
N TYR A 105 9.31 -6.07 12.11
CA TYR A 105 10.21 -5.40 13.03
C TYR A 105 9.51 -5.16 14.37
N LEU A 106 9.92 -5.90 15.40
CA LEU A 106 9.31 -5.83 16.73
C LEU A 106 9.75 -4.58 17.50
N THR A 107 11.02 -4.19 17.38
CA THR A 107 11.59 -2.99 18.04
C THR A 107 11.73 -1.79 17.09
N GLY A 108 11.41 -1.97 15.81
CA GLY A 108 11.50 -0.94 14.78
C GLY A 108 12.80 -0.94 13.99
N TYR A 109 12.84 -0.10 12.97
CA TYR A 109 13.96 0.02 12.04
C TYR A 109 14.19 1.49 11.71
N ASN A 110 15.44 1.93 11.80
CA ASN A 110 15.85 3.28 11.45
C ASN A 110 16.26 3.29 9.96
N PRO A 111 15.48 3.94 9.07
CA PRO A 111 15.77 3.93 7.65
C PRO A 111 16.99 4.78 7.27
N GLN A 112 17.40 5.74 8.10
CA GLN A 112 18.56 6.60 7.85
C GLN A 112 19.88 5.87 8.13
N THR A 113 19.98 5.23 9.30
CA THR A 113 21.18 4.45 9.69
C THR A 113 21.17 3.04 9.11
N LYS A 114 20.02 2.58 8.59
CA LYS A 114 19.78 1.23 8.11
C LYS A 114 20.01 0.15 9.17
N THR A 115 19.65 0.47 10.41
CA THR A 115 19.83 -0.42 11.56
C THR A 115 18.50 -0.79 12.19
N ILE A 116 18.41 -2.00 12.71
CA ILE A 116 17.33 -2.41 13.60
C ILE A 116 17.51 -1.64 14.92
N THR A 117 16.42 -1.10 15.45
CA THR A 117 16.46 -0.44 16.76
C THR A 117 16.65 -1.51 17.83
N ALA A 118 17.73 -1.43 18.60
CA ALA A 118 17.93 -2.37 19.72
C ALA A 118 17.00 -2.00 20.88
N GLY A 119 16.39 -3.01 21.50
CA GLY A 119 15.49 -2.84 22.63
C GLY A 119 14.93 -4.17 23.11
N THR A 120 14.35 -4.13 24.30
CA THR A 120 13.58 -5.23 24.87
C THR A 120 12.13 -5.10 24.41
N VAL A 121 11.49 -6.22 24.07
CA VAL A 121 10.05 -6.29 23.80
C VAL A 121 9.47 -7.27 24.80
N ASP A 122 8.51 -6.80 25.59
CA ASP A 122 7.76 -7.59 26.58
C ASP A 122 6.26 -7.50 26.28
N ASP A 123 5.93 -7.31 25.00
CA ASP A 123 4.55 -7.23 24.55
C ASP A 123 4.00 -8.61 24.21
N ASP A 124 2.74 -8.82 24.53
CA ASP A 124 1.99 -9.97 24.05
C ASP A 124 1.57 -9.72 22.60
N MET A 125 1.65 -10.75 21.75
CA MET A 125 1.18 -10.63 20.38
C MET A 125 0.26 -11.78 19.99
N THR A 126 -0.61 -11.51 19.02
CA THR A 126 -1.44 -12.52 18.37
C THR A 126 -1.19 -12.47 16.87
N ILE A 127 -1.07 -13.64 16.26
CA ILE A 127 -0.97 -13.80 14.82
C ILE A 127 -2.24 -14.49 14.35
N GLU A 128 -2.97 -13.86 13.45
CA GLU A 128 -4.24 -14.35 12.94
C GLU A 128 -4.18 -14.47 11.42
N ARG A 129 -4.89 -15.48 10.91
CA ARG A 129 -5.12 -15.61 9.48
C ARG A 129 -6.20 -14.63 9.02
N VAL A 130 -5.87 -13.80 8.03
CA VAL A 130 -6.82 -12.95 7.29
C VAL A 130 -7.22 -13.60 5.97
N LEU A 131 -6.26 -14.23 5.28
CA LEU A 131 -6.49 -15.05 4.09
C LEU A 131 -5.70 -16.35 4.18
N PRO A 132 -6.25 -17.47 3.70
CA PRO A 132 -7.61 -17.69 3.18
C PRO A 132 -8.72 -17.52 4.23
N THR A 133 -9.90 -17.05 3.82
CA THR A 133 -11.05 -16.81 4.73
C THR A 133 -11.97 -18.03 4.92
N SER A 134 -11.82 -19.07 4.10
CA SER A 134 -12.72 -20.23 4.13
C SER A 134 -12.45 -21.11 5.36
N ALA A 135 -13.52 -21.57 6.02
CA ALA A 135 -13.41 -22.46 7.19
C ALA A 135 -12.88 -23.87 6.84
N GLY A 136 -12.84 -24.23 5.55
CA GLY A 136 -12.35 -25.51 5.05
C GLY A 136 -10.97 -25.44 4.38
N TYR A 137 -10.22 -24.35 4.56
CA TYR A 137 -8.96 -24.14 3.86
C TYR A 137 -7.93 -25.27 4.08
N CYS A 138 -7.93 -25.91 5.25
CA CYS A 138 -7.08 -27.07 5.55
C CYS A 138 -7.38 -28.33 4.71
N SER A 139 -8.56 -28.40 4.08
CA SER A 139 -8.97 -29.56 3.27
C SER A 139 -8.80 -29.36 1.75
N GLY A 140 -8.23 -28.22 1.33
CA GLY A 140 -8.02 -27.90 -0.09
C GLY A 140 -6.61 -27.38 -0.37
N ASP A 141 -6.42 -26.84 -1.57
CA ASP A 141 -5.13 -26.28 -2.05
C ASP A 141 -4.66 -25.04 -1.28
N GLN A 142 -5.49 -24.54 -0.36
CA GLN A 142 -5.25 -23.34 0.43
C GLN A 142 -4.70 -23.65 1.83
N ALA A 143 -4.45 -24.93 2.16
CA ALA A 143 -3.84 -25.31 3.43
C ALA A 143 -2.41 -24.74 3.54
N PHE A 144 -2.06 -24.18 4.69
CA PHE A 144 -0.71 -23.67 4.94
C PHE A 144 -0.40 -23.67 6.43
N ALA A 145 0.90 -23.70 6.74
CA ALA A 145 1.47 -23.48 8.05
C ALA A 145 2.35 -22.22 8.01
N VAL A 146 2.60 -21.61 9.16
CA VAL A 146 3.51 -20.47 9.29
C VAL A 146 4.64 -20.85 10.22
N GLU A 147 5.86 -20.77 9.71
CA GLU A 147 7.06 -20.80 10.55
C GLU A 147 7.38 -19.37 10.98
N VAL A 148 7.56 -19.16 12.28
CA VAL A 148 7.91 -17.87 12.87
C VAL A 148 9.28 -17.97 13.51
N THR A 149 10.24 -17.23 12.99
CA THR A 149 11.61 -17.17 13.51
C THR A 149 11.86 -15.81 14.16
N PHE A 150 12.29 -15.82 15.41
CA PHE A 150 12.66 -14.62 16.16
C PHE A 150 14.17 -14.43 16.14
N ILE A 151 14.60 -13.21 15.88
CA ILE A 151 16.00 -12.83 15.74
C ILE A 151 16.26 -11.64 16.66
N SER A 152 17.26 -11.81 17.50
CA SER A 152 17.90 -10.74 18.26
C SER A 152 19.09 -10.18 17.48
N ALA A 153 19.24 -8.86 17.51
CA ALA A 153 20.39 -8.16 16.95
C ALA A 153 21.70 -8.50 17.70
N SER A 154 21.62 -8.93 18.97
CA SER A 154 22.78 -9.23 19.81
C SER A 154 23.16 -10.72 19.75
N THR A 155 22.18 -11.63 19.80
CA THR A 155 22.43 -13.08 19.91
C THR A 155 22.08 -13.89 18.66
N GLY A 156 21.49 -13.29 17.63
CA GLY A 156 21.06 -14.01 16.43
C GLY A 156 19.69 -14.69 16.61
N VAL A 157 19.50 -15.89 16.07
CA VAL A 157 18.21 -16.61 16.17
C VAL A 157 17.97 -17.02 17.63
N VAL A 158 16.87 -16.53 18.21
CA VAL A 158 16.52 -16.77 19.62
C VAL A 158 15.41 -17.80 19.79
N GLY A 159 14.55 -17.98 18.78
CA GLY A 159 13.47 -18.96 18.83
C GLY A 159 12.88 -19.21 17.45
N ARG A 160 12.34 -20.42 17.26
CA ARG A 160 11.58 -20.81 16.08
C ARG A 160 10.32 -21.52 16.56
N TYR A 161 9.20 -21.10 16.02
CA TYR A 161 7.88 -21.61 16.37
C TYR A 161 7.09 -21.89 15.12
N MET A 162 6.11 -22.77 15.25
CA MET A 162 5.22 -23.14 14.18
C MET A 162 3.79 -22.73 14.50
N ILE A 163 3.03 -22.35 13.48
CA ILE A 163 1.59 -22.17 13.55
C ILE A 163 0.98 -23.04 12.45
N ASP A 164 0.39 -24.18 12.83
CA ASP A 164 -0.13 -25.16 11.88
C ASP A 164 -1.52 -25.66 12.29
N GLU A 165 -2.55 -24.94 11.88
CA GLU A 165 -3.94 -25.38 12.11
C GLU A 165 -4.35 -26.55 11.19
N CYS A 166 -3.58 -26.85 10.14
CA CYS A 166 -3.93 -27.79 9.07
C CYS A 166 -3.15 -29.13 9.14
N PRO A 167 -2.72 -29.53 10.34
CA PRO A 167 -1.60 -30.44 10.62
C PRO A 167 -0.78 -30.88 9.40
N LEU A 168 -0.09 -29.93 8.77
CA LEU A 168 0.76 -30.16 7.59
C LEU A 168 2.16 -30.64 7.96
N ILE A 169 2.64 -30.28 9.14
CA ILE A 169 4.00 -30.56 9.61
C ILE A 169 3.89 -31.42 10.88
N GLU A 170 4.42 -32.64 10.81
CA GLU A 170 4.43 -33.55 11.95
C GLU A 170 5.68 -33.34 12.82
N GLY A 171 5.52 -33.42 14.15
CA GLY A 171 6.65 -33.48 15.09
C GLY A 171 7.21 -32.12 15.52
N SER A 172 6.48 -31.02 15.34
CA SER A 172 6.77 -29.73 15.98
C SER A 172 6.59 -29.83 17.50
N THR A 173 7.59 -29.38 18.26
CA THR A 173 7.51 -29.31 19.74
C THR A 173 7.00 -27.96 20.23
N ASP A 174 7.16 -26.91 19.42
CA ASP A 174 6.91 -25.52 19.79
C ASP A 174 5.91 -24.91 18.81
N GLU A 175 4.62 -25.13 19.10
CA GLU A 175 3.51 -24.76 18.23
C GLU A 175 2.53 -23.82 18.93
N TYR A 176 2.09 -22.80 18.20
CA TYR A 176 1.00 -21.91 18.58
C TYR A 176 -0.18 -22.08 17.62
N ALA A 177 -1.39 -21.89 18.12
CA ALA A 177 -2.56 -21.77 17.25
C ALA A 177 -2.71 -20.34 16.73
N PHE A 178 -3.34 -20.16 15.56
CA PHE A 178 -3.76 -18.82 15.13
C PHE A 178 -4.66 -18.18 16.19
N GLY A 179 -4.42 -16.90 16.48
CA GLY A 179 -5.12 -16.13 17.51
C GLY A 179 -4.71 -16.46 18.95
N ALA A 180 -3.81 -17.43 19.18
CA ALA A 180 -3.22 -17.64 20.50
C ALA A 180 -2.30 -16.47 20.87
N ILE A 181 -2.27 -16.15 22.16
CA ILE A 181 -1.36 -15.15 22.71
C ILE A 181 0.06 -15.74 22.74
N ILE A 182 0.99 -15.04 22.11
CA ILE A 182 2.41 -15.34 22.07
C ILE A 182 3.12 -14.28 22.92
N PRO A 183 3.53 -14.61 24.17
CA PRO A 183 4.24 -13.68 25.03
C PRO A 183 5.70 -13.56 24.57
N THR A 184 6.09 -12.40 24.04
CA THR A 184 7.44 -12.20 23.46
C THR A 184 8.57 -12.37 24.48
N SER A 185 8.33 -12.03 25.75
CA SER A 185 9.30 -12.22 26.84
C SER A 185 9.61 -13.66 27.18
N SER A 186 8.72 -14.60 26.84
CA SER A 186 8.98 -16.03 27.01
C SER A 186 9.96 -16.59 25.96
N ILE A 187 10.08 -15.90 24.82
CA ILE A 187 10.93 -16.29 23.70
C ILE A 187 12.37 -15.81 23.94
N SER A 188 12.52 -14.53 24.24
CA SER A 188 13.80 -13.88 24.47
C SER A 188 13.56 -12.53 25.17
N PRO A 189 14.52 -12.02 25.95
CA PRO A 189 14.43 -10.64 26.44
C PRO A 189 14.59 -9.58 25.33
N GLU A 190 15.15 -9.93 24.16
CA GLU A 190 15.47 -8.98 23.08
C GLU A 190 15.12 -9.49 21.66
N PRO A 191 13.87 -9.92 21.36
CA PRO A 191 13.50 -10.28 20.00
C PRO A 191 13.29 -8.99 19.20
N ASN A 192 14.22 -8.64 18.32
CA ASN A 192 14.15 -7.39 17.56
C ASN A 192 13.40 -7.54 16.23
N VAL A 193 13.51 -8.71 15.62
CA VAL A 193 12.90 -9.02 14.32
C VAL A 193 12.20 -10.37 14.40
N MET A 194 11.05 -10.45 13.76
CA MET A 194 10.31 -11.68 13.51
C MET A 194 10.24 -11.93 12.01
N ILE A 195 10.62 -13.12 11.57
CA ILE A 195 10.46 -13.56 10.18
C ILE A 195 9.34 -14.59 10.17
N MET A 196 8.31 -14.33 9.37
CA MET A 196 7.23 -15.28 9.11
C MET A 196 7.44 -15.88 7.73
N ARG A 197 7.49 -17.21 7.64
CA ARG A 197 7.55 -17.94 6.38
C ARG A 197 6.29 -18.77 6.22
N VAL A 198 5.67 -18.69 5.04
CA VAL A 198 4.47 -19.47 4.72
C VAL A 198 4.87 -20.77 4.04
N ILE A 199 4.48 -21.90 4.62
CA ILE A 199 4.72 -23.24 4.11
C ILE A 199 3.39 -23.79 3.62
N ALA A 200 3.29 -24.05 2.32
CA ALA A 200 2.07 -24.59 1.71
C ALA A 200 2.42 -25.83 0.86
N PRO A 201 1.65 -26.93 0.94
CA PRO A 201 1.94 -28.14 0.19
C PRO A 201 1.57 -27.99 -1.29
N SER A 202 0.42 -27.38 -1.59
CA SER A 202 -0.09 -27.24 -2.97
C SER A 202 0.66 -26.16 -3.74
N ASN A 203 0.83 -26.37 -5.05
CA ASN A 203 1.37 -25.34 -5.95
C ASN A 203 0.30 -24.33 -6.39
N ASP A 204 -0.98 -24.67 -6.20
CA ASP A 204 -2.14 -23.82 -6.51
C ASP A 204 -2.52 -22.93 -5.32
N PHE A 205 -1.59 -22.74 -4.38
CA PHE A 205 -1.77 -21.89 -3.21
C PHE A 205 -1.75 -20.40 -3.60
N ASP A 206 -2.84 -19.69 -3.35
CA ASP A 206 -3.01 -18.29 -3.76
C ASP A 206 -2.27 -17.29 -2.86
N GLY A 207 -1.75 -17.76 -1.72
CA GLY A 207 -1.04 -16.94 -0.74
C GLY A 207 -1.81 -16.76 0.56
N ALA A 208 -1.08 -16.48 1.64
CA ALA A 208 -1.63 -16.15 2.94
C ALA A 208 -1.52 -14.65 3.22
N ARG A 209 -2.48 -14.15 4.01
CA ARG A 209 -2.39 -12.82 4.60
C ARG A 209 -2.54 -12.97 6.10
N LEU A 210 -1.60 -12.42 6.85
CA LEU A 210 -1.55 -12.53 8.30
C LEU A 210 -1.79 -11.16 8.93
N ARG A 211 -2.50 -11.14 10.06
CA ARG A 211 -2.64 -9.98 10.92
C ARG A 211 -1.85 -10.23 12.21
N ILE A 212 -0.95 -9.32 12.52
CA ILE A 212 -0.15 -9.33 13.74
C ILE A 212 -0.68 -8.21 14.63
N THR A 213 -1.21 -8.55 15.80
CA THR A 213 -1.80 -7.59 16.73
C THR A 213 -1.01 -7.56 18.02
N ASN A 214 -0.62 -6.37 18.46
CA ASN A 214 -0.08 -6.14 19.78
C ASN A 214 -1.26 -6.26 20.76
N SER A 215 -1.18 -7.29 21.60
CA SER A 215 -2.24 -7.68 22.54
C SER A 215 -2.02 -7.07 23.91
N THR A 216 -0.89 -6.39 24.15
CA THR A 216 -0.66 -5.55 25.31
C THR A 216 -1.52 -4.29 25.23
N GLU A 217 -2.21 -3.94 26.32
CA GLU A 217 -3.09 -2.77 26.37
C GLU A 217 -2.32 -1.46 26.12
N GLY A 218 -2.77 -0.69 25.12
CA GLY A 218 -2.18 0.60 24.78
C GLY A 218 -0.86 0.54 24.02
N ALA A 219 -0.32 -0.66 23.77
CA ALA A 219 0.90 -0.84 23.01
C ALA A 219 0.63 -0.78 21.50
N GLN A 220 1.64 -0.30 20.76
CA GLN A 220 1.60 -0.18 19.31
C GLN A 220 2.85 -0.82 18.73
N TRP A 221 2.71 -1.40 17.53
CA TRP A 221 3.89 -1.83 16.80
C TRP A 221 4.62 -0.62 16.24
N PRO A 222 5.96 -0.65 16.22
CA PRO A 222 6.73 0.28 15.42
C PRO A 222 6.27 0.24 13.96
N ALA A 223 6.47 1.34 13.23
CA ALA A 223 6.16 1.38 11.82
C ALA A 223 6.86 0.22 11.08
N GLN A 224 6.14 -0.48 10.21
CA GLN A 224 6.70 -1.60 9.41
C GLN A 224 7.21 -1.15 8.03
N GLY A 225 7.17 0.15 7.81
CA GLY A 225 7.45 0.79 6.53
C GLY A 225 7.07 2.26 6.58
N ARG A 226 7.27 2.94 5.47
CA ARG A 226 6.89 4.34 5.29
C ARG A 226 5.74 4.46 4.31
N THR A 227 4.82 5.35 4.60
CA THR A 227 3.75 5.76 3.69
C THR A 227 4.10 7.11 3.10
N ILE A 228 4.30 7.17 1.79
CA ILE A 228 4.58 8.40 1.06
C ILE A 228 3.29 8.86 0.39
N ILE A 229 2.87 10.09 0.67
CA ILE A 229 1.64 10.67 0.13
C ILE A 229 2.02 11.93 -0.65
N ALA A 230 1.98 11.86 -1.97
CA ALA A 230 2.20 13.01 -2.83
C ALA A 230 0.87 13.59 -3.31
N THR A 231 0.66 14.88 -3.04
CA THR A 231 -0.49 15.63 -3.54
C THR A 231 0.00 16.78 -4.40
N ALA A 232 -0.30 16.74 -5.70
CA ALA A 232 0.09 17.77 -6.65
C ALA A 232 -1.14 18.40 -7.32
N GLN A 233 -1.02 19.66 -7.68
CA GLN A 233 -2.01 20.48 -8.35
C GLN A 233 -1.36 21.15 -9.56
N ALA A 234 -2.02 21.10 -10.72
CA ALA A 234 -1.50 21.71 -11.95
C ALA A 234 -2.53 22.59 -12.65
N GLY A 235 -2.00 23.63 -13.31
CA GLY A 235 -2.72 24.49 -14.24
C GLY A 235 -3.71 25.47 -13.59
N ALA A 236 -4.27 26.35 -14.41
CA ALA A 236 -5.27 27.34 -13.99
C ALA A 236 -6.58 26.68 -13.51
N SER A 237 -6.86 25.46 -13.99
CA SER A 237 -8.02 24.65 -13.59
C SER A 237 -7.87 24.03 -12.20
N LYS A 238 -6.68 24.15 -11.56
CA LYS A 238 -6.40 23.66 -10.20
C LYS A 238 -6.72 22.17 -10.03
N VAL A 239 -6.43 21.37 -11.05
CA VAL A 239 -6.67 19.92 -10.99
C VAL A 239 -5.71 19.30 -9.98
N THR A 240 -6.26 18.64 -8.95
CA THR A 240 -5.47 18.00 -7.89
C THR A 240 -5.41 16.48 -8.09
N LYS A 241 -4.22 15.89 -7.93
CA LYS A 241 -3.98 14.45 -7.90
C LYS A 241 -3.26 14.07 -6.62
N LYS A 242 -3.71 12.98 -5.99
CA LYS A 242 -3.11 12.40 -4.79
C LYS A 242 -2.68 10.97 -5.11
N ILE A 243 -1.42 10.64 -4.84
CA ILE A 243 -0.85 9.31 -5.00
C ILE A 243 -0.31 8.89 -3.63
N LYS A 244 -0.58 7.64 -3.25
CA LYS A 244 -0.13 7.04 -1.99
C LYS A 244 0.70 5.80 -2.32
N LEU A 245 1.91 5.73 -1.79
CA LEU A 245 2.81 4.57 -1.88
C LEU A 245 3.14 4.11 -0.47
N PHE A 246 2.98 2.81 -0.20
CA PHE A 246 3.54 2.19 0.99
C PHE A 246 4.81 1.43 0.59
N GLN A 247 5.90 1.69 1.29
CA GLN A 247 7.16 0.98 1.14
C GLN A 247 7.48 0.29 2.46
N SER A 248 7.46 -1.04 2.48
CA SER A 248 7.90 -1.80 3.64
C SER A 248 9.39 -1.59 3.90
N PHE A 249 9.80 -1.75 5.15
CA PHE A 249 11.22 -1.85 5.48
C PHE A 249 11.88 -3.08 4.83
N PRO A 250 13.23 -3.11 4.78
CA PRO A 250 13.95 -4.18 4.07
C PRO A 250 13.48 -5.57 4.48
N GLN A 251 13.27 -6.42 3.49
CA GLN A 251 12.89 -7.80 3.73
C GLN A 251 14.15 -8.65 3.67
N PHE A 252 14.37 -9.53 4.65
CA PHE A 252 15.44 -10.51 4.52
C PHE A 252 15.10 -11.44 3.33
N PRO A 253 16.08 -11.88 2.53
CA PRO A 253 15.83 -12.89 1.50
C PRO A 253 15.55 -14.26 2.11
N ALA A 254 14.64 -15.02 1.49
CA ALA A 254 14.25 -16.34 1.96
C ALA A 254 15.38 -17.37 1.93
N GLU A 255 16.33 -17.20 1.02
CA GLU A 255 17.49 -18.08 0.84
C GLU A 255 18.37 -18.19 2.08
N PHE A 256 18.38 -17.19 2.96
CA PHE A 256 19.19 -17.22 4.20
C PHE A 256 18.67 -18.21 5.24
N PHE A 257 17.44 -18.69 5.09
CA PHE A 257 16.78 -19.56 6.08
C PHE A 257 16.36 -20.91 5.50
N VAL A 258 16.71 -21.21 4.24
CA VAL A 258 16.55 -22.54 3.68
C VAL A 258 17.66 -23.43 4.23
N THR A 259 17.36 -24.22 5.25
CA THR A 259 18.16 -25.40 5.53
C THR A 259 17.89 -26.39 4.40
N SER A 260 18.89 -26.63 3.55
CA SER A 260 18.88 -27.76 2.64
C SER A 260 18.68 -29.02 3.47
N ASN A 261 17.51 -29.66 3.34
CA ASN A 261 17.33 -31.06 3.68
C ASN A 261 17.90 -31.93 2.57
#